data_AF-A0A7J9FXM4-F1
#
_entry.id   AF-A0A7J9FXM4-F1
#
_cell.length_a   1.000
_cell.length_b   1.000
_cell.length_c   1.000
_cell.angle_alpha   90.00
_cell.angle_beta   90.00
_cell.angle_gamma   90.00
#
_symmetry.space_group_name_H-M   'P 1'
#
loop_
_entity.id
_entity.type
_entity.pdbx_description
1 polymer ?
#
loop_
_entity_poly.entity_id
_entity_poly.type
_entity_poly.pdbx_seq_one_letter_code
_entity_poly.pdbx_strand_id
1 'polypeptide(L)'
;LPAETSIERFVTIGAYSLLRSCTIEPECIIGQHSILMEGSLVETHSILEAGSVVPPGRRIPTGELWAGNPARFVRALTHEETLEIPKLAVAINDLSKEHFSEFLPYSTVYLEVEKLKKSLGINI
;
A
#
# COMPACT_ATOMS: atom_id res chain seq x y z
N LEU A 1 18.74 -5.44 -7.34
CA LEU A 1 17.71 -4.37 -7.25
C LEU A 1 18.34 -3.21 -6.48
N PRO A 2 18.17 -1.95 -6.93
CA PRO A 2 18.63 -0.78 -6.18
C PRO A 2 17.96 -0.73 -4.79
N ALA A 3 18.60 -0.06 -3.83
CA ALA A 3 18.09 0.09 -2.47
C ALA A 3 16.95 1.15 -2.42
N GLU A 4 15.92 0.96 -3.23
CA GLU A 4 14.75 1.82 -3.34
C GLU A 4 13.47 1.01 -3.22
N THR A 5 12.37 1.68 -2.86
CA THR A 5 11.04 1.07 -2.87
C THR A 5 10.28 1.62 -4.06
N SER A 6 9.89 0.76 -5.00
CA SER A 6 9.03 1.10 -6.14
C SER A 6 7.67 0.44 -5.97
N ILE A 7 6.61 1.23 -6.13
CA ILE A 7 5.22 0.79 -6.14
C ILE A 7 4.64 1.27 -7.47
N GLU A 8 4.38 0.33 -8.38
CA GLU A 8 3.92 0.64 -9.72
C GLU A 8 2.40 0.83 -9.80
N ARG A 9 1.89 1.00 -11.03
CA ARG A 9 0.48 1.30 -11.31
C ARG A 9 -0.46 0.20 -10.81
N PHE A 10 -1.61 0.61 -10.27
CA PHE A 10 -2.68 -0.30 -9.82
C PHE A 10 -2.25 -1.32 -8.74
N VAL A 11 -1.26 -0.97 -7.93
CA VAL A 11 -0.88 -1.77 -6.76
C VAL A 11 -1.77 -1.40 -5.58
N THR A 12 -2.36 -2.40 -4.94
CA THR A 12 -3.15 -2.23 -3.71
C THR A 12 -2.33 -2.69 -2.52
N ILE A 13 -1.97 -1.77 -1.62
CA ILE A 13 -1.24 -2.08 -0.39
C ILE A 13 -2.22 -2.18 0.77
N GLY A 14 -2.31 -3.37 1.36
CA GLY A 14 -3.16 -3.63 2.50
C GLY A 14 -2.72 -2.89 3.78
N ALA A 15 -3.68 -2.68 4.68
CA ALA A 15 -3.45 -2.03 5.96
C ALA A 15 -2.31 -2.70 6.75
N TYR A 16 -1.53 -1.89 7.47
CA TYR A 16 -0.40 -2.34 8.30
C TYR A 16 0.71 -3.10 7.55
N SER A 17 0.86 -2.87 6.25
CA SER A 17 1.98 -3.44 5.49
C SER A 17 3.31 -2.73 5.81
N LEU A 18 4.40 -3.49 5.88
CA LEU A 18 5.76 -2.98 6.04
C LEU A 18 6.55 -3.27 4.76
N LEU A 19 7.05 -2.22 4.11
CA LEU A 19 7.84 -2.30 2.88
C LEU A 19 9.26 -1.80 3.15
N ARG A 20 10.27 -2.60 2.81
CA ARG A 20 11.67 -2.19 2.91
C ARG A 20 12.43 -2.55 1.64
N SER A 21 12.85 -1.54 0.87
CA SER A 21 13.69 -1.67 -0.34
C SER A 21 13.21 -2.79 -1.27
N CYS A 22 11.92 -2.74 -1.63
CA CYS A 22 11.26 -3.75 -2.46
C CYS A 22 10.68 -3.14 -3.75
N THR A 23 10.60 -3.93 -4.80
CA THR A 23 9.95 -3.54 -6.05
C THR A 23 8.65 -4.30 -6.19
N ILE A 24 7.55 -3.57 -6.38
CA ILE A 24 6.23 -4.14 -6.62
C ILE A 24 5.78 -3.68 -8.00
N GLU A 25 5.75 -4.61 -8.94
CA GLU A 25 5.32 -4.40 -10.32
C GLU A 25 3.82 -4.08 -10.43
N PRO A 26 3.34 -3.64 -11.61
CA PRO A 26 1.95 -3.21 -11.78
C PRO A 26 0.94 -4.30 -11.39
N GLU A 27 -0.26 -3.86 -11.00
CA GLU A 27 -1.40 -4.75 -10.77
C GLU A 27 -1.11 -5.87 -9.76
N CYS A 28 -0.54 -5.51 -8.61
CA CYS A 28 -0.34 -6.44 -7.50
C CYS A 28 -1.28 -6.11 -6.32
N ILE A 29 -1.67 -7.14 -5.56
CA ILE A 29 -2.36 -6.96 -4.28
C ILE A 29 -1.46 -7.46 -3.16
N ILE A 30 -1.16 -6.56 -2.23
CA ILE A 30 -0.41 -6.87 -1.01
C ILE A 30 -1.43 -6.95 0.13
N GLY A 31 -1.64 -8.14 0.69
CA GLY A 31 -2.58 -8.36 1.77
C GLY A 31 -2.25 -7.54 3.03
N GLN A 32 -3.22 -7.40 3.93
CA GLN A 32 -3.04 -6.70 5.20
C GLN A 32 -1.94 -7.35 6.04
N HIS A 33 -1.22 -6.57 6.86
CA HIS A 33 -0.12 -7.06 7.72
C HIS A 33 0.99 -7.80 6.96
N SER A 34 1.18 -7.51 5.67
CA SER A 34 2.27 -8.11 4.90
C SER A 34 3.59 -7.41 5.17
N ILE A 35 4.69 -8.16 5.15
CA ILE A 35 6.04 -7.65 5.37
C ILE A 35 6.90 -8.01 4.17
N LEU A 36 7.40 -7.01 3.44
CA LEU A 36 8.30 -7.19 2.31
C LEU A 36 9.70 -6.71 2.68
N MET A 37 10.65 -7.63 2.63
CA MET A 37 12.04 -7.39 2.99
C MET A 37 12.91 -6.94 1.80
N GLU A 38 14.12 -6.48 2.12
CA GLU A 38 15.08 -5.91 1.18
C GLU A 38 15.32 -6.79 -0.06
N GLY A 39 15.26 -6.19 -1.24
CA GLY A 39 15.49 -6.87 -2.51
C GLY A 39 14.39 -7.84 -2.92
N SER A 40 13.22 -7.85 -2.25
CA SER A 40 12.09 -8.62 -2.74
C SER A 40 11.49 -7.98 -4.00
N LEU A 41 11.13 -8.81 -4.97
CA LEU A 41 10.43 -8.42 -6.20
C LEU A 41 9.07 -9.12 -6.21
N VAL A 42 8.00 -8.35 -6.31
CA VAL A 42 6.65 -8.86 -6.56
C VAL A 42 6.30 -8.55 -8.00
N GLU A 43 6.14 -9.58 -8.82
CA GLU A 43 5.87 -9.40 -10.24
C GLU A 43 4.40 -9.15 -10.55
N THR A 44 4.15 -8.68 -11.76
CA THR A 44 2.84 -8.24 -12.24
C THR A 44 1.74 -9.28 -11.97
N HIS A 45 0.53 -8.84 -11.62
CA HIS A 45 -0.61 -9.72 -11.33
C HIS A 45 -0.36 -10.71 -10.19
N SER A 46 0.47 -10.38 -9.20
CA SER A 46 0.67 -11.25 -8.02
C SER A 46 -0.20 -10.82 -6.85
N ILE A 47 -0.61 -11.80 -6.04
CA ILE A 47 -1.38 -11.55 -4.81
C ILE A 47 -0.65 -12.16 -3.61
N LEU A 48 -0.40 -11.34 -2.59
CA LEU A 48 0.01 -11.79 -1.27
C LEU A 48 -1.21 -11.82 -0.35
N GLU A 49 -1.46 -12.95 0.32
CA GLU A 49 -2.48 -13.04 1.35
C GLU A 49 -2.12 -12.21 2.59
N ALA A 50 -3.11 -11.98 3.45
CA ALA A 50 -2.89 -11.30 4.71
C ALA A 50 -1.84 -12.02 5.58
N GLY A 51 -0.97 -11.25 6.23
CA GLY A 51 0.10 -11.76 7.10
C GLY A 51 1.28 -12.39 6.34
N SER A 52 1.39 -12.18 5.03
CA SER A 52 2.49 -12.73 4.23
C SER A 52 3.82 -12.03 4.53
N VAL A 53 4.87 -12.80 4.79
CA VAL A 53 6.22 -12.26 5.04
C VAL A 53 7.18 -12.71 3.95
N VAL A 54 7.53 -11.79 3.06
CA VAL A 54 8.43 -12.03 1.94
C VAL A 54 9.87 -11.83 2.42
N PRO A 55 10.71 -12.88 2.43
CA PRO A 55 12.09 -12.78 2.91
C PRO A 55 12.98 -11.99 1.93
N PRO A 56 14.18 -11.54 2.37
CA PRO A 56 15.08 -10.76 1.53
C PRO A 56 15.43 -11.47 0.21
N GLY A 57 15.48 -10.71 -0.89
CA GLY A 57 15.85 -11.22 -2.22
C GLY A 57 14.83 -12.17 -2.85
N ARG A 58 13.65 -12.36 -2.24
CA ARG A 58 12.63 -13.26 -2.78
C ARG A 58 11.88 -12.63 -3.95
N ARG A 59 11.79 -13.37 -5.05
CA ARG A 59 10.93 -13.05 -6.20
C ARG A 59 9.61 -13.82 -6.10
N ILE A 60 8.49 -13.11 -6.22
CA ILE A 60 7.14 -13.62 -6.34
C ILE A 60 6.76 -13.59 -7.83
N PRO A 61 6.63 -14.74 -8.51
CA PRO A 61 6.35 -14.77 -9.94
C PRO A 61 4.97 -14.25 -10.34
N THR A 62 4.87 -13.76 -11.57
CA THR A 62 3.64 -13.23 -12.17
C THR A 62 2.46 -14.19 -12.06
N GLY A 63 1.29 -13.68 -11.66
CA GLY A 63 0.05 -14.47 -11.66
C GLY A 63 -0.03 -15.50 -10.55
N GLU A 64 0.79 -15.39 -9.51
CA GLU A 64 0.79 -16.34 -8.39
C GLU A 64 0.17 -15.74 -7.11
N LEU A 65 -0.48 -16.62 -6.35
CA LEU A 65 -0.96 -16.33 -4.99
C LEU A 65 0.03 -16.93 -3.99
N TRP A 66 0.52 -16.08 -3.09
CA TRP A 66 1.48 -16.43 -2.06
C TRP A 66 0.94 -16.10 -0.67
N ALA A 67 1.26 -16.95 0.31
CA ALA A 67 0.78 -16.79 1.68
C ALA A 67 1.82 -17.26 2.71
N GLY A 68 1.65 -16.79 3.96
CA GLY A 68 2.36 -17.29 5.13
C GLY A 68 3.62 -16.53 5.53
N ASN A 69 4.20 -16.93 6.65
CA ASN A 69 5.41 -16.36 7.22
C ASN A 69 6.41 -17.50 7.55
N PRO A 70 7.41 -17.77 6.69
CA PRO A 70 7.75 -17.04 5.46
C PRO A 70 6.79 -17.36 4.30
N ALA A 71 6.66 -16.43 3.36
CA ALA A 71 5.77 -16.55 2.20
C ALA A 71 6.12 -17.78 1.34
N ARG A 72 5.08 -18.49 0.91
CA ARG A 72 5.14 -19.68 0.07
C ARG A 72 4.08 -19.59 -1.01
N PHE A 73 4.41 -20.18 -2.16
CA PHE A 73 3.45 -20.40 -3.24
C PHE A 73 2.28 -21.25 -2.73
N VAL A 74 1.06 -20.78 -3.02
CA VAL A 74 -0.17 -21.50 -2.72
C VAL A 74 -0.75 -22.07 -4.00
N ARG A 75 -0.97 -21.21 -5.00
CA ARG A 75 -1.54 -21.57 -6.30
C ARG A 75 -1.32 -20.46 -7.34
N ALA A 76 -1.56 -20.78 -8.60
CA ALA A 76 -1.74 -19.77 -9.64
C ALA A 76 -3.10 -19.06 -9.49
N LEU A 77 -3.16 -17.80 -9.91
CA LEU A 77 -4.39 -17.03 -10.01
C LEU A 77 -5.22 -17.48 -11.20
N THR A 78 -6.52 -17.37 -11.05
CA THR A 78 -7.47 -17.50 -12.14
C THR A 78 -7.52 -16.21 -12.96
N HIS A 79 -7.96 -16.31 -14.22
CA HIS A 79 -8.10 -15.14 -15.09
C HIS A 79 -9.07 -14.10 -14.52
N GLU A 80 -10.13 -14.55 -13.85
CA GLU A 80 -11.09 -13.67 -13.18
C GLU A 80 -10.43 -12.87 -12.07
N GLU A 81 -9.62 -13.51 -11.22
CA GLU A 81 -8.88 -12.82 -10.15
C GLU A 81 -7.91 -11.78 -10.71
N THR A 82 -7.19 -12.08 -11.79
CA THR A 82 -6.31 -11.12 -12.45
C THR A 82 -7.08 -9.89 -12.96
N LEU A 83 -8.28 -10.07 -13.52
CA LEU A 83 -9.13 -8.98 -14.00
C LEU A 83 -9.75 -8.14 -12.86
N GLU A 84 -9.89 -8.71 -11.66
CA GLU A 84 -10.41 -8.00 -10.48
C GLU A 84 -9.39 -7.04 -9.85
N ILE A 85 -8.08 -7.30 -10.02
CA ILE A 85 -7.01 -6.47 -9.42
C ILE A 85 -7.15 -4.97 -9.79
N PRO A 86 -7.23 -4.57 -11.08
CA PRO A 86 -7.38 -3.17 -11.43
C PRO A 86 -8.74 -2.59 -10.99
N LYS A 87 -9.81 -3.40 -10.94
CA LYS A 87 -11.13 -2.94 -10.48
C LYS A 87 -11.09 -2.54 -9.00
N LEU A 88 -10.42 -3.35 -8.17
CA LEU A 88 -10.19 -3.04 -6.77
C LEU A 88 -9.41 -1.73 -6.59
N ALA A 89 -8.34 -1.54 -7.37
CA ALA A 89 -7.54 -0.33 -7.31
C ALA A 89 -8.35 0.93 -7.67
N VAL A 90 -9.21 0.84 -8.69
CA VAL A 90 -10.10 1.96 -9.07
C VAL A 90 -11.15 2.22 -7.99
N ALA A 91 -11.76 1.18 -7.41
CA ALA A 91 -12.74 1.34 -6.34
C ALA A 91 -12.14 2.04 -5.10
N ILE A 92 -10.92 1.68 -4.71
CA ILE A 92 -10.19 2.36 -3.61
C ILE A 92 -9.87 3.81 -3.97
N ASN A 93 -9.49 4.06 -5.22
CA ASN A 93 -9.23 5.41 -5.70
C ASN A 93 -10.50 6.30 -5.69
N ASP A 94 -11.66 5.74 -6.01
CA ASP A 94 -12.92 6.48 -5.93
C ASP A 94 -13.30 6.79 -4.48
N LEU A 95 -13.16 5.84 -3.56
CA LEU A 95 -13.30 6.09 -2.12
C LEU A 95 -12.30 7.16 -1.63
N SER A 96 -11.08 7.14 -2.14
CA SER A 96 -10.07 8.18 -1.84
C SER A 96 -10.51 9.56 -2.33
N LYS A 97 -11.22 9.67 -3.46
CA LYS A 97 -11.75 10.95 -3.95
C LYS A 97 -12.91 11.46 -3.09
N GLU A 98 -13.79 10.55 -2.65
CA GLU A 98 -14.88 10.88 -1.73
C GLU A 98 -14.30 11.49 -0.44
N HIS A 99 -13.35 10.81 0.20
CA HIS A 99 -12.68 11.35 1.37
C HIS A 99 -11.91 12.64 1.07
N PHE A 100 -11.23 12.74 -0.07
CA PHE A 100 -10.55 13.97 -0.45
C PHE A 100 -11.52 15.16 -0.54
N SER A 101 -12.77 14.95 -0.95
CA SER A 101 -13.79 16.00 -1.04
C SER A 101 -14.26 16.52 0.33
N GLU A 102 -14.06 15.74 1.39
CA GLU A 102 -14.35 16.15 2.77
C GLU A 102 -13.31 17.14 3.31
N PHE A 103 -12.11 17.18 2.73
CA PHE A 103 -11.01 18.04 3.18
C PHE A 103 -10.91 19.33 2.37
N LEU A 104 -10.82 20.46 3.08
CA LEU A 104 -10.50 21.75 2.49
C LEU A 104 -8.97 21.89 2.31
N PRO A 105 -8.49 22.73 1.37
CA PRO A 105 -7.05 22.94 1.16
C PRO A 105 -6.29 23.48 2.38
N TYR A 106 -6.98 24.23 3.25
CA TYR A 106 -6.42 24.75 4.50
C TYR A 106 -7.30 24.33 5.67
N SER A 107 -6.67 23.93 6.78
CA SER A 107 -7.37 23.67 8.02
C SER A 107 -7.62 24.97 8.80
N THR A 108 -8.67 24.98 9.63
CA THR A 108 -9.01 26.12 10.50
C THR A 108 -8.24 26.13 11.84
N VAL A 109 -7.24 25.25 11.98
CA VAL A 109 -6.46 25.05 13.22
C VAL A 109 -5.74 26.34 13.66
N TYR A 110 -5.36 27.21 12.72
CA TYR A 110 -4.70 28.47 13.03
C TYR A 110 -5.53 29.39 13.94
N LEU A 111 -6.87 29.38 13.82
CA LEU A 111 -7.77 30.17 14.68
C LEU A 111 -7.70 29.70 16.14
N GLU A 112 -7.58 28.40 16.37
CA GLU A 112 -7.42 27.85 17.73
C GLU A 112 -6.03 28.20 18.30
N VAL A 113 -5.00 28.17 17.46
CA VAL A 113 -3.65 28.63 17.85
C VAL A 113 -3.66 30.12 18.21
N GLU A 114 -4.37 30.97 17.46
CA GLU A 114 -4.50 32.41 17.76
C GLU A 114 -5.23 32.66 19.08
N LYS A 115 -6.34 31.94 19.32
CA LYS A 115 -7.06 31.99 20.60
C LYS A 115 -6.16 31.59 21.76
N LEU A 116 -5.34 30.54 21.58
CA LEU A 116 -4.40 30.06 22.57
C LEU A 116 -3.26 31.06 22.84
N LYS A 117 -2.69 31.67 21.80
CA LYS A 117 -1.67 32.72 21.95
C LYS A 117 -2.21 33.93 22.73
N LYS A 118 -3.45 34.32 22.42
CA LYS A 118 -4.15 35.40 23.13
C LYS A 118 -4.39 35.08 24.59
N SER A 119 -4.76 33.85 24.94
CA SER A 119 -4.95 33.44 26.35
C SER A 119 -3.64 33.36 27.13
N LEU A 120 -2.53 33.02 26.46
CA LEU A 120 -1.18 32.98 27.04
C LEU A 120 -0.50 34.35 27.14
N GLY A 121 -1.15 35.43 26.67
CA GLY A 121 -0.59 36.78 26.69
C GLY A 121 0.61 36.98 25.75
N ILE A 122 0.83 36.06 24.81
CA ILE A 122 1.89 36.15 23.81
C ILE A 122 1.34 37.03 22.67
N ASN A 123 1.56 38.34 22.78
CA ASN A 123 1.31 39.27 21.69
C ASN A 123 2.47 39.18 20.69
N ILE A 124 2.15 38.92 19.42
CA ILE A 124 3.01 39.19 18.26
C ILE A 124 2.57 40.53 17.69
#